data_AF-A0A1H3MAQ6-F1
#
_entry.id   AF-A0A1H3MAQ6-F1
#
_cell.length_a   1.000
_cell.length_b   1.000
_cell.length_c   1.000
_cell.angle_alpha   90.00
_cell.angle_beta   90.00
_cell.angle_gamma   90.00
#
_symmetry.space_group_name_H-M   'P 1'
#
loop_
_entity.id
_entity.type
_entity.pdbx_description
1 polymer ?
#
loop_
_entity_poly.entity_id
_entity_poly.type
_entity_poly.pdbx_seq_one_letter_code
_entity_poly.pdbx_strand_id
1 'polypeptide(L)'
;MNRLLSLLLLILLFSGLASGATLLLFRTQALPGGVQLEWAAANEPGIVSYGVDRQDGPNDEFDHLTSLTACAQSRYSYFDRDTRPVAASGGAVTYRLTVHTTSGTRSYLSSPTTDDLLGRSWDLIKQMFR
;
A
#
# COMPACT_ATOMS: atom_id res chain seq x y z
N MET A 1 37.14 -14.50 30.58
CA MET A 1 36.74 -13.26 29.88
C MET A 1 36.32 -13.48 28.42
N ASN A 2 37.01 -14.32 27.63
CA ASN A 2 36.72 -14.45 26.18
C ASN A 2 35.35 -15.05 25.82
N ARG A 3 34.78 -15.93 26.67
CA ARG A 3 33.47 -16.56 26.40
C ARG A 3 32.29 -15.59 26.49
N LEU A 4 32.36 -14.61 27.39
CA LEU A 4 31.34 -13.55 27.53
C LEU A 4 31.35 -12.62 26.32
N LEU A 5 32.54 -12.28 25.81
CA LEU A 5 32.70 -11.48 24.61
C LEU A 5 32.12 -12.18 23.37
N SER A 6 32.40 -13.47 23.20
CA SER A 6 31.83 -14.28 22.11
C SER A 6 30.32 -14.40 22.18
N LEU A 7 29.75 -14.53 23.39
CA LEU A 7 28.30 -14.59 23.59
C LEU A 7 27.63 -13.25 23.26
N LEU A 8 28.24 -12.13 23.65
CA LEU A 8 27.74 -10.79 23.36
C LEU A 8 27.78 -10.49 21.86
N LEU A 9 28.87 -10.89 21.17
CA LEU A 9 29.01 -10.76 19.72
C LEU A 9 27.96 -11.58 18.96
N LEU A 10 27.67 -12.80 19.45
CA LEU A 10 26.65 -13.67 18.86
C LEU A 10 25.26 -13.03 18.98
N ILE A 11 24.90 -12.53 20.17
CA ILE A 11 23.61 -11.86 20.38
C ILE A 11 23.50 -10.61 19.48
N LEU A 12 24.56 -9.83 19.35
CA LEU A 12 24.58 -8.63 18.50
C LEU A 12 24.40 -8.96 17.01
N LEU A 13 24.95 -10.08 16.54
CA LEU A 13 24.78 -10.56 15.16
C LEU A 13 23.33 -10.98 14.86
N PHE A 14 22.63 -11.59 15.82
CA PHE A 14 21.23 -11.98 15.64
C PHE A 14 20.24 -10.82 15.76
N SER A 15 20.58 -9.75 16.48
CA SER A 15 19.76 -8.54 16.57
C SER A 15 19.54 -7.84 15.21
N GLY A 16 20.48 -7.99 14.28
CA GLY A 16 20.41 -7.38 12.94
C GLY A 16 19.37 -8.02 12.01
N LEU A 17 18.90 -9.23 12.32
CA LEU A 17 17.89 -9.93 11.52
C LEU A 17 16.46 -9.48 11.83
N ALA A 18 16.26 -8.66 12.86
CA ALA A 18 14.98 -8.03 13.17
C ALA A 18 14.66 -6.83 12.25
N SER A 19 15.16 -6.85 11.01
CA SER A 19 14.79 -5.88 9.99
C SER A 19 13.35 -6.13 9.58
N GLY A 20 12.44 -5.29 10.07
CA GLY A 20 11.04 -5.36 9.71
C GLY A 20 10.84 -5.11 8.21
N ALA A 21 9.91 -5.85 7.62
CA ALA A 21 9.51 -5.63 6.23
C ALA A 21 9.24 -4.15 5.97
N THR A 22 9.99 -3.59 5.02
CA THR A 22 9.85 -2.19 4.61
C THR A 22 9.22 -2.18 3.24
N LEU A 23 8.07 -1.52 3.15
CA LEU A 23 7.39 -1.31 1.89
C LEU A 23 8.11 -0.22 1.09
N LEU A 24 8.43 -0.47 -0.17
CA LEU A 24 9.03 0.54 -1.06
C LEU A 24 7.97 1.48 -1.62
N LEU A 25 6.81 0.92 -1.95
CA LEU A 25 5.74 1.61 -2.66
C LEU A 25 4.40 0.97 -2.33
N PHE A 26 3.39 1.78 -2.04
CA PHE A 26 1.98 1.44 -2.17
C PHE A 26 1.31 2.57 -2.94
N ARG A 27 0.74 2.26 -4.11
CA ARG A 27 0.06 3.24 -4.95
C ARG A 27 -1.28 2.70 -5.43
N THR A 28 -2.21 3.63 -5.63
CA THR A 28 -3.51 3.35 -6.21
C THR A 28 -3.78 4.31 -7.36
N GLN A 29 -4.31 3.78 -8.46
CA GLN A 29 -4.55 4.52 -9.69
C GLN A 29 -5.97 4.23 -10.18
N ALA A 30 -6.74 5.29 -10.43
CA ALA A 30 -8.04 5.14 -11.05
C ALA A 30 -7.87 4.81 -12.54
N LEU A 31 -8.48 3.71 -12.99
CA LEU A 31 -8.47 3.27 -14.39
C LEU A 31 -9.92 3.10 -14.89
N PRO A 32 -10.15 3.02 -16.21
CA PRO A 32 -11.46 2.66 -16.72
C PRO A 32 -11.93 1.32 -16.14
N GLY A 33 -13.09 1.34 -15.47
CA GLY A 33 -13.71 0.14 -14.89
C GLY A 33 -13.21 -0.27 -13.51
N GLY A 34 -12.40 0.54 -12.82
CA GLY A 34 -11.98 0.22 -11.46
C GLY A 34 -10.79 1.02 -10.93
N VAL A 35 -10.19 0.52 -9.85
CA VAL A 35 -8.95 1.04 -9.29
C VAL A 35 -7.88 -0.05 -9.30
N GLN A 36 -6.71 0.29 -9.85
CA GLN A 36 -5.52 -0.54 -9.80
C GLN A 36 -4.73 -0.19 -8.53
N LEU A 37 -4.48 -1.20 -7.70
CA LEU A 37 -3.57 -1.12 -6.55
C LEU A 37 -2.28 -1.83 -6.91
N GLU A 38 -1.14 -1.24 -6.52
CA GLU A 38 0.17 -1.86 -6.70
C GLU A 38 1.07 -1.58 -5.49
N TRP A 39 1.84 -2.60 -5.10
CA TRP A 39 2.84 -2.46 -4.06
C TRP A 39 4.08 -3.29 -4.31
N ALA A 40 5.16 -2.87 -3.68
CA ALA A 40 6.45 -3.53 -3.71
C ALA A 40 7.09 -3.46 -2.33
N ALA A 41 7.68 -4.57 -1.87
CA ALA A 41 8.47 -4.62 -0.65
C ALA A 41 9.97 -4.56 -0.98
N ALA A 42 10.76 -3.90 -0.13
CA ALA A 42 12.21 -3.81 -0.29
C ALA A 42 12.88 -5.17 -0.03
N ASN A 43 12.29 -5.92 0.88
CA ASN A 43 12.68 -7.25 1.26
C ASN A 43 11.44 -8.00 1.72
N GLU A 44 11.22 -9.18 1.17
CA GLU A 44 10.16 -10.09 1.57
C GLU A 44 10.46 -10.98 2.80
N PRO A 45 11.72 -11.26 3.22
CA PRO A 45 11.95 -12.12 4.37
C PRO A 45 11.15 -11.66 5.60
N GLY A 46 10.28 -12.55 6.08
CA GLY A 46 9.41 -12.30 7.22
C GLY A 46 8.03 -11.73 6.87
N ILE A 47 7.70 -11.43 5.61
CA ILE A 47 6.31 -11.18 5.19
C ILE A 47 5.59 -12.51 5.00
N VAL A 48 4.38 -12.61 5.55
CA VAL A 48 3.53 -13.80 5.48
C VAL A 48 2.40 -13.57 4.47
N SER A 49 1.74 -12.42 4.55
CA SER A 49 0.60 -12.09 3.68
C SER A 49 0.35 -10.59 3.60
N TYR A 50 -0.45 -10.22 2.62
CA TYR A 50 -1.00 -8.89 2.40
C TYR A 50 -2.52 -8.94 2.52
N GLY A 51 -3.11 -8.01 3.27
CA GLY A 51 -4.54 -7.73 3.27
C GLY A 51 -4.80 -6.42 2.53
N VAL A 52 -5.86 -6.40 1.72
CA VAL A 52 -6.34 -5.21 1.02
C VAL A 52 -7.74 -4.91 1.49
N ASP A 53 -7.94 -3.69 1.99
CA ASP A 53 -9.24 -3.18 2.41
C ASP A 53 -9.55 -1.86 1.70
N ARG A 54 -10.84 -1.53 1.60
CA ARG A 54 -11.34 -0.28 1.01
C ARG A 54 -12.30 0.42 1.94
N GLN A 55 -12.19 1.74 1.98
CA GLN A 55 -13.13 2.63 2.64
C GLN A 55 -13.76 3.53 1.57
N ASP A 56 -15.08 3.44 1.39
CA ASP A 56 -15.81 4.15 0.32
C ASP A 56 -16.10 5.64 0.65
N GLY A 57 -15.97 6.02 1.91
CA GLY A 57 -16.13 7.40 2.39
C GLY A 57 -15.43 7.63 3.72
N PRO A 58 -15.14 8.90 4.09
CA PRO A 58 -14.27 9.22 5.24
C PRO A 58 -14.78 8.72 6.60
N ASN A 59 -16.08 8.45 6.72
CA ASN A 59 -16.72 7.96 7.94
C ASN A 59 -17.12 6.47 7.84
N ASP A 60 -16.87 5.82 6.71
CA ASP A 60 -17.22 4.42 6.50
C ASP A 60 -16.18 3.53 7.19
N GLU A 61 -16.53 2.28 7.47
CA GLU A 61 -15.56 1.29 7.89
C GLU A 61 -14.74 0.79 6.69
N PHE A 62 -13.60 0.15 6.97
CA PHE A 62 -12.82 -0.51 5.94
C PHE A 62 -13.41 -1.89 5.66
N ASP A 63 -13.94 -2.08 4.46
CA ASP A 63 -14.39 -3.36 3.95
C ASP A 63 -13.21 -4.16 3.41
N HIS A 64 -13.14 -5.43 3.80
CA HIS A 64 -12.11 -6.34 3.30
C HIS A 64 -12.36 -6.72 1.85
N LEU A 65 -11.36 -6.54 0.98
CA LEU A 65 -11.44 -6.90 -0.42
C LEU A 65 -10.76 -8.23 -0.71
N THR A 66 -9.51 -8.40 -0.26
CA THR A 66 -8.75 -9.62 -0.53
C THR A 66 -7.56 -9.81 0.39
N SER A 67 -7.07 -11.05 0.45
CA SER A 67 -5.81 -11.42 1.09
C SER A 67 -4.92 -12.20 0.12
N LEU A 68 -3.64 -11.87 0.09
CA LEU A 68 -2.64 -12.46 -0.80
C LEU A 68 -1.49 -13.02 0.03
N THR A 69 -1.15 -14.30 -0.15
CA THR A 69 0.06 -14.89 0.45
C THR A 69 1.30 -14.33 -0.23
N ALA A 70 2.34 -14.01 0.56
CA ALA A 70 3.62 -13.59 0.01
C ALA A 70 4.34 -14.78 -0.64
N CYS A 71 4.82 -14.59 -1.88
CA CYS A 71 5.36 -15.63 -2.75
C CYS A 71 6.72 -15.25 -3.38
N ALA A 72 7.55 -14.46 -2.70
CA ALA A 72 8.85 -13.98 -3.17
C ALA A 72 8.79 -13.14 -4.46
N GLN A 73 7.76 -12.30 -4.60
CA GLN A 73 7.59 -11.41 -5.75
C GLN A 73 8.05 -9.98 -5.44
N SER A 74 8.72 -9.35 -6.39
CA SER A 74 9.15 -7.94 -6.23
C SER A 74 7.99 -6.94 -6.30
N ARG A 75 6.86 -7.34 -6.89
CA ARG A 75 5.68 -6.51 -7.08
C ARG A 75 4.41 -7.34 -7.06
N TYR A 76 3.40 -6.76 -6.42
CA TYR A 76 2.04 -7.29 -6.37
C TYR A 76 1.05 -6.26 -6.90
N SER A 77 -0.09 -6.75 -7.36
CA SER A 77 -1.13 -5.92 -7.94
C SER A 77 -2.50 -6.50 -7.67
N TYR A 78 -3.49 -5.65 -7.42
CA TYR A 78 -4.89 -6.02 -7.29
C TYR A 78 -5.76 -4.99 -8.03
N PHE A 79 -6.78 -5.46 -8.76
CA PHE A 79 -7.70 -4.59 -9.48
C PHE A 79 -9.09 -4.68 -8.86
N ASP A 80 -9.53 -3.60 -8.24
CA ASP A 80 -10.88 -3.49 -7.69
C ASP A 80 -11.85 -3.03 -8.78
N ARG A 81 -12.79 -3.90 -9.16
CA ARG A 81 -13.85 -3.62 -10.16
C ARG A 81 -15.12 -3.06 -9.55
N ASP A 82 -15.30 -3.25 -8.25
CA ASP A 82 -16.54 -2.93 -7.54
C ASP A 82 -16.50 -1.53 -6.92
N THR A 83 -15.49 -0.75 -7.29
CA THR A 83 -15.36 0.65 -6.89
C THR A 83 -16.50 1.44 -7.49
N ARG A 84 -17.41 1.92 -6.65
CA ARG A 84 -18.43 2.85 -7.11
C ARG A 84 -17.76 4.11 -7.62
N PRO A 85 -18.20 4.69 -8.76
CA PRO A 85 -17.66 5.96 -9.22
C PRO A 85 -17.86 7.02 -8.14
N VAL A 86 -16.75 7.50 -7.58
CA VAL A 86 -16.66 8.63 -6.62
C VAL A 86 -17.24 9.94 -7.20
N ALA A 87 -17.68 9.93 -8.46
CA ALA A 87 -18.10 11.09 -9.22
C ALA A 87 -19.44 11.72 -8.80
N ALA A 88 -20.26 11.07 -7.95
CA ALA A 88 -21.61 11.59 -7.63
C ALA A 88 -21.76 12.22 -6.23
N SER A 89 -20.90 11.87 -5.27
CA SER A 89 -21.09 12.26 -3.85
C SER A 89 -19.82 12.78 -3.15
N GLY A 90 -18.68 12.91 -3.84
CA GLY A 90 -17.51 13.63 -3.33
C GLY A 90 -16.72 12.95 -2.21
N GLY A 91 -17.01 11.70 -1.87
CA GLY A 91 -16.24 10.92 -0.90
C GLY A 91 -15.00 10.29 -1.55
N ALA A 92 -13.80 10.70 -1.12
CA ALA A 92 -12.57 10.08 -1.61
C ALA A 92 -12.45 8.64 -1.09
N VAL A 93 -12.42 7.65 -2.00
CA VAL A 93 -12.11 6.26 -1.64
C VAL A 93 -10.69 6.18 -1.10
N THR A 94 -10.52 5.44 -0.01
CA THR A 94 -9.21 5.18 0.60
C THR A 94 -8.96 3.70 0.69
N TYR A 95 -7.79 3.26 0.23
CA TYR A 95 -7.36 1.88 0.35
C TYR A 95 -6.37 1.71 1.47
N ARG A 96 -6.46 0.56 2.14
CA ARG A 96 -5.48 0.11 3.13
C ARG A 96 -4.80 -1.16 2.65
N LEU A 97 -3.48 -1.12 2.61
CA LEU A 97 -2.64 -2.30 2.48
C LEU A 97 -2.12 -2.67 3.87
N THR A 98 -2.50 -3.83 4.36
CA THR A 98 -2.00 -4.40 5.61
C THR A 98 -0.97 -5.48 5.31
N VAL A 99 0.25 -5.29 5.78
CA VAL A 99 1.36 -6.24 5.64
C VAL A 99 1.48 -7.01 6.94
N HIS A 100 1.24 -8.31 6.87
CA HIS A 100 1.44 -9.23 7.98
C HIS A 100 2.84 -9.81 7.92
N THR A 101 3.61 -9.59 8.97
CA THR A 101 4.96 -10.14 9.13
C THR A 101 5.03 -11.08 10.32
N THR A 102 6.09 -11.87 10.40
CA THR A 102 6.39 -12.71 11.58
C THR A 102 6.62 -11.89 12.85
N SER A 103 6.94 -10.61 12.72
CA SER A 103 7.22 -9.68 13.81
C SER A 103 6.04 -8.75 14.17
N GLY A 104 4.95 -8.76 13.40
CA GLY A 104 3.80 -7.90 13.65
C GLY A 104 3.01 -7.58 12.39
N THR A 105 2.27 -6.47 12.42
CA THR A 105 1.47 -6.02 11.29
C THR A 105 1.68 -4.52 11.08
N ARG A 106 1.72 -4.09 9.82
CA ARG A 106 1.85 -2.68 9.43
C ARG A 106 0.81 -2.34 8.37
N SER A 107 0.25 -1.15 8.43
CA SER A 107 -0.76 -0.70 7.47
C SER A 107 -0.33 0.57 6.75
N TYR A 108 -0.66 0.65 5.47
CA TYR A 108 -0.37 1.76 4.56
C TYR A 108 -1.65 2.23 3.90
N LEU A 109 -1.82 3.54 3.75
CA LEU A 109 -3.01 4.13 3.13
C LEU A 109 -2.67 4.78 1.81
N SER A 110 -3.58 4.71 0.84
CA SER A 110 -3.47 5.41 -0.45
C SER A 110 -4.85 5.66 -1.02
N SER A 111 -5.05 6.82 -1.62
CA SER A 111 -6.28 7.19 -2.33
C SER A 111 -5.99 7.26 -3.84
N PRO A 112 -6.94 6.83 -4.70
CA PRO A 112 -6.70 6.78 -6.14
C PRO A 112 -6.39 8.15 -6.73
N THR A 113 -5.29 8.25 -7.45
CA THR A 113 -5.02 9.43 -8.29
C THR A 113 -5.65 9.23 -9.66
N THR A 114 -6.37 10.24 -10.14
CA THR A 114 -6.77 10.38 -11.54
C THR A 114 -5.70 11.16 -12.28
N ASP A 115 -5.12 10.57 -13.33
CA ASP A 115 -4.10 11.21 -14.17
C ASP A 115 -4.74 12.14 -15.22
N ASP A 116 -5.70 12.97 -14.81
CA ASP A 116 -6.38 13.94 -15.67
C ASP A 116 -5.68 15.32 -15.60
N LEU A 117 -4.37 15.30 -15.86
CA LEU A 117 -3.56 16.52 -15.92
C LEU A 117 -3.95 17.38 -17.13
N LEU A 118 -4.34 16.75 -18.24
CA LEU A 118 -4.73 17.43 -19.47
C LEU A 118 -6.06 18.17 -19.34
N GLY A 119 -7.10 17.54 -18.77
CA GLY A 119 -8.39 18.20 -18.53
C GLY A 119 -8.24 19.41 -17.61
N ARG A 120 -7.48 19.26 -16.52
CA ARG A 120 -7.16 20.35 -15.59
C ARG A 120 -6.35 21.47 -16.24
N SER A 121 -5.36 21.14 -17.07
CA SER A 121 -4.57 22.15 -17.78
C SER A 121 -5.43 22.95 -18.75
N TRP A 122 -6.37 22.30 -19.44
CA TRP A 122 -7.26 22.95 -20.38
C TRP A 122 -8.26 23.88 -19.71
N ASP A 123 -8.81 23.49 -18.55
CA ASP A 123 -9.68 24.34 -17.77
C ASP A 123 -8.95 25.56 -17.18
N LEU A 124 -7.70 25.39 -16.75
CA LEU A 124 -6.83 26.51 -16.34
C LEU A 124 -6.54 27.47 -17.49
N ILE A 125 -6.22 26.94 -18.68
CA ILE A 125 -5.99 27.75 -19.88
C ILE A 125 -7.24 28.55 -20.22
N LYS A 126 -8.43 27.94 -20.20
CA LYS A 126 -9.70 28.63 -20.45
C LYS A 126 -9.99 29.75 -19.46
N GLN A 127 -9.59 29.60 -18.19
CA GLN A 127 -9.76 30.63 -17.18
C GLN A 127 -8.90 31.87 -17.45
N MET A 128 -7.78 31.76 -18.17
CA MET A 128 -6.92 32.90 -18.51
C MET A 128 -7.46 33.78 -19.65
N PHE A 129 -8.47 33.32 -20.38
CA PHE A 129 -9.07 34.05 -21.51
C PHE A 129 -10.51 34.52 -21.24
N ARG A 130 -10.92 34.53 -19.96
CA ARG A 130 -12.15 35.17 -19.48
C ARG A 130 -11.80 36.48 -18.80
#